data_AF-A0A183K4N4-F1
#
_entry.id   AF-A0A183K4N4-F1
#
_cell.length_a   1.000
_cell.length_b   1.000
_cell.length_c   1.000
_cell.angle_alpha   90.00
_cell.angle_beta   90.00
_cell.angle_gamma   90.00
#
_symmetry.space_group_name_H-M   'P 1'
#
loop_
_entity.id
_entity.type
_entity.pdbx_description
1 polymer ?
#
loop_
_entity_poly.entity_id
_entity_poly.type
_entity_poly.pdbx_seq_one_letter_code
_entity_poly.pdbx_strand_id
1 'polypeptide(L)'
;MYLNAVCCLGHMGVVLAQMPHTQELILQFLQQNLNPAKLLPQLEIKSMEQLGCMVIGGSSVVYDQIMDILTAIRVRSTREMALNPQMKNSRLRLVEFYVYNYFRLNSALDLPIPTFTSASYYLSFFMILSKQLSEAMINVFANISTFVQGQPKLYKLLHRLLEHYVHVDMELDQDSKSTSILTIAAHGLGQLIPVIAILLKRLSPIQNPNQRLQKLFREFWLSVTVMGFADPNSTIWPVEYYRGLCEIAIKSPVLLLNDSLRAELQQSSALSPRNLSQIDVTDIRNKLCILLDNNAETTSLINRMSVTQCIYLMAVYRLESLCIGHSSDPEALHRLFMYLEDNIIIKDKFGMWTCISQVAVRIFTRYLAQMKAKPLDIVRESIMDMHAQFLLVMFTRIHKSLRIVADEFLSMLAKDFPHVMWSGRVLFTMLDVAQLLSQSLEVDPNLTAPVYNVPGTNFKLFTSDSLPAREKMLTDFVKRCKGIIEVGLQWAPNLVRSHLINYMLEIQHPSTDLPQHTGLALATESVLNYAGYNRSASFLGVSKVSRLRVFSSFGNLRFCDLILL
;
A
#
# COMPACT_ATOMS: atom_id res chain seq x y z
N MET A 1 34.91 -17.79 -30.79
CA MET A 1 35.76 -16.57 -30.79
C MET A 1 34.93 -15.31 -30.65
N TYR A 2 33.94 -15.06 -31.51
CA TYR A 2 33.13 -13.83 -31.50
C TYR A 2 32.32 -13.60 -30.20
N LEU A 3 31.72 -14.66 -29.62
CA LEU A 3 31.00 -14.56 -28.34
C LEU A 3 31.90 -14.10 -27.17
N ASN A 4 33.18 -14.51 -27.18
CA ASN A 4 34.14 -14.09 -26.16
C ASN A 4 34.51 -12.61 -26.32
N ALA A 5 34.56 -12.10 -27.56
CA ALA A 5 34.79 -10.68 -27.81
C ALA A 5 33.64 -9.82 -27.24
N VAL A 6 32.38 -10.26 -27.43
CA VAL A 6 31.21 -9.63 -26.81
C VAL A 6 31.33 -9.62 -25.28
N CYS A 7 31.68 -10.75 -24.64
CA CYS A 7 31.95 -10.79 -23.20
C CYS A 7 33.01 -9.77 -22.79
N CYS A 8 34.18 -9.80 -23.44
CA CYS A 8 35.30 -8.94 -23.08
C CYS A 8 34.93 -7.45 -23.17
N LEU A 9 34.22 -7.05 -24.22
CA LEU A 9 33.74 -5.68 -24.37
C LEU A 9 32.70 -5.30 -23.30
N GLY A 10 31.78 -6.20 -22.94
CA GLY A 10 30.86 -5.99 -21.83
C GLY A 10 31.60 -5.79 -20.50
N HIS A 11 32.62 -6.60 -20.21
CA HIS A 11 33.48 -6.44 -19.04
C HIS A 11 34.24 -5.11 -19.05
N MET A 12 34.80 -4.70 -20.19
CA MET A 12 35.42 -3.38 -20.35
C MET A 12 34.41 -2.27 -20.09
N GLY A 13 33.16 -2.44 -20.51
CA GLY A 13 32.07 -1.51 -20.25
C GLY A 13 31.79 -1.33 -18.76
N VAL A 14 31.89 -2.40 -17.97
CA VAL A 14 31.76 -2.33 -16.51
C VAL A 14 32.99 -1.68 -15.85
N VAL A 15 34.20 -2.13 -16.19
CA VAL A 15 35.43 -1.64 -15.57
C VAL A 15 35.69 -0.17 -15.89
N LEU A 16 35.34 0.26 -17.11
CA LEU A 16 35.58 1.62 -17.61
C LEU A 16 34.29 2.46 -17.57
N ALA A 17 33.37 2.20 -16.63
CA ALA A 17 32.08 2.89 -16.52
C ALA A 17 32.19 4.43 -16.42
N GLN A 18 33.34 4.93 -15.94
CA GLN A 18 33.64 6.35 -15.80
C GLN A 18 34.23 7.00 -17.07
N MET A 19 34.43 6.24 -18.16
CA MET A 19 35.01 6.75 -19.41
C MET A 19 33.92 6.89 -20.49
N PRO A 20 33.33 8.09 -20.70
CA PRO A 20 32.16 8.27 -21.57
C PRO A 20 32.35 7.76 -23.00
N HIS A 21 33.47 8.14 -23.63
CA HIS A 21 33.76 7.77 -25.02
C HIS A 21 33.91 6.25 -25.19
N THR A 22 34.53 5.58 -24.22
CA THR A 22 34.66 4.12 -24.24
C THR A 22 33.30 3.43 -24.09
N GLN A 23 32.43 3.95 -23.23
CA GLN A 23 31.07 3.42 -23.08
C GLN A 23 30.28 3.52 -24.38
N GLU A 24 30.38 4.64 -25.09
CA GLU A 24 29.69 4.85 -26.38
C GLU A 24 30.19 3.88 -27.45
N LEU A 25 31.50 3.68 -27.58
CA LEU A 25 32.08 2.75 -28.55
C LEU A 25 31.66 1.30 -28.27
N ILE A 26 31.65 0.89 -26.99
CA ILE A 26 31.21 -0.45 -26.59
C ILE A 26 29.71 -0.61 -26.87
N LEU A 27 28.89 0.40 -26.54
CA LEU A 27 27.46 0.39 -26.83
C LEU A 27 27.21 0.23 -28.34
N GLN A 28 27.88 1.02 -29.18
CA GLN A 28 27.73 0.94 -30.64
C GLN A 28 28.06 -0.46 -31.15
N PHE A 29 29.15 -1.07 -30.68
CA PHE A 29 29.51 -2.44 -31.05
C PHE A 29 28.45 -3.46 -30.61
N LEU A 30 28.01 -3.40 -29.35
CA LEU A 30 26.99 -4.33 -28.84
C LEU A 30 25.65 -4.16 -29.55
N GLN A 31 25.27 -2.92 -29.90
CA GLN A 31 24.04 -2.63 -30.62
C GLN A 31 24.03 -3.22 -32.04
N GLN A 32 25.18 -3.23 -32.73
CA GLN A 32 25.30 -3.89 -34.05
C GLN A 32 24.95 -5.39 -34.00
N ASN A 33 25.14 -6.03 -32.84
CA ASN A 33 24.87 -7.44 -32.65
C ASN A 33 23.38 -7.77 -32.37
N LEU A 34 22.51 -6.76 -32.25
CA LEU A 34 21.09 -6.91 -31.89
C LEU A 34 20.14 -6.88 -33.10
N ASN A 35 20.69 -7.02 -34.31
CA ASN A 35 19.92 -6.93 -35.56
C ASN A 35 19.47 -8.33 -36.05
N PRO A 36 18.16 -8.64 -36.07
CA PRO A 36 17.65 -9.99 -36.32
C PRO A 36 17.93 -10.52 -37.72
N ALA A 37 18.13 -9.65 -38.71
CA ALA A 37 18.34 -10.07 -40.10
C ALA A 37 19.73 -10.67 -40.39
N LYS A 38 20.67 -10.67 -39.42
CA LYS A 38 22.10 -10.92 -39.71
C LYS A 38 22.81 -11.91 -38.77
N LEU A 39 22.22 -12.37 -37.66
CA LEU A 39 22.99 -13.02 -36.59
C LEU A 39 22.30 -14.21 -35.88
N LEU A 40 23.12 -15.07 -35.25
CA LEU A 40 22.68 -16.21 -34.44
C LEU A 40 21.97 -15.73 -33.14
N PRO A 41 20.84 -16.33 -32.71
CA PRO A 41 20.09 -15.92 -31.51
C PRO A 41 20.94 -15.85 -30.22
N GLN A 42 21.96 -16.71 -30.11
CA GLN A 42 22.88 -16.71 -28.98
C GLN A 42 23.69 -15.43 -28.85
N LEU A 43 24.01 -14.78 -29.97
CA LEU A 43 24.79 -13.55 -29.99
C LEU A 43 23.95 -12.34 -29.55
N GLU A 44 22.69 -12.31 -29.97
CA GLU A 44 21.72 -11.28 -29.57
C GLU A 44 21.49 -11.33 -28.05
N ILE A 45 21.17 -12.52 -27.52
CA ILE A 45 21.00 -12.75 -26.08
C ILE A 45 22.24 -12.31 -25.32
N LYS A 46 23.42 -12.74 -25.75
CA LYS A 46 24.67 -12.41 -25.07
C LYS A 46 24.95 -10.91 -25.06
N SER A 47 24.66 -10.22 -26.15
CA SER A 47 24.84 -8.77 -26.27
C SER A 47 23.91 -8.02 -25.31
N MET A 48 22.64 -8.45 -25.20
CA MET A 48 21.70 -7.90 -24.21
C MET A 48 22.16 -8.10 -22.77
N GLU A 49 22.69 -9.29 -22.44
CA GLU A 49 23.23 -9.55 -21.10
C GLU A 49 24.40 -8.62 -20.77
N GLN A 50 25.30 -8.38 -21.74
CA GLN A 50 26.41 -7.44 -21.54
C GLN A 50 25.94 -5.99 -21.39
N LEU A 51 24.92 -5.57 -22.14
CA LEU A 51 24.28 -4.26 -21.94
C LEU A 51 23.69 -4.14 -20.53
N GLY A 52 23.04 -5.19 -20.02
CA GLY A 52 22.58 -5.26 -18.64
C GLY A 52 23.71 -5.15 -17.62
N CYS A 53 24.85 -5.80 -17.87
CA CYS A 53 26.05 -5.67 -17.03
C CYS A 53 26.56 -4.23 -17.00
N MET A 54 26.61 -3.53 -18.13
CA MET A 54 27.01 -2.11 -18.18
C MET A 54 26.09 -1.22 -17.33
N VAL A 55 24.77 -1.43 -17.40
CA VAL A 55 23.80 -0.71 -16.55
C VAL A 55 24.07 -0.95 -15.07
N ILE A 56 24.28 -2.21 -14.67
CA ILE A 56 24.60 -2.60 -13.29
C ILE A 56 25.95 -1.99 -12.85
N GLY A 57 26.95 -2.00 -13.74
CA GLY A 57 28.28 -1.42 -13.55
C GLY A 57 28.28 0.10 -13.37
N GLY A 58 27.14 0.75 -13.62
CA GLY A 58 26.96 2.17 -13.34
C GLY A 58 27.30 3.10 -14.49
N SER A 59 27.34 2.60 -15.73
CA SER A 59 27.57 3.37 -16.97
C SER A 59 26.47 4.40 -17.21
N SER A 60 26.54 5.56 -16.54
CA SER A 60 25.49 6.59 -16.52
C SER A 60 25.26 7.25 -17.88
N VAL A 61 26.33 7.46 -18.65
CA VAL A 61 26.32 8.14 -19.97
C VAL A 61 25.45 7.40 -20.98
N VAL A 62 25.54 6.08 -20.99
CA VAL A 62 24.83 5.20 -21.93
C VAL A 62 23.58 4.58 -21.33
N TYR A 63 23.28 4.82 -20.05
CA TYR A 63 22.17 4.18 -19.32
C TYR A 63 20.83 4.30 -20.07
N ASP A 64 20.47 5.52 -20.47
CA ASP A 64 19.16 5.76 -21.08
C ASP A 64 19.06 5.08 -22.45
N GLN A 65 20.12 5.17 -23.27
CA GLN A 65 20.19 4.49 -24.56
C GLN A 65 20.11 2.97 -24.43
N ILE A 66 20.83 2.38 -23.45
CA ILE A 66 20.76 0.95 -23.18
C ILE A 66 19.35 0.53 -22.79
N MET A 67 18.71 1.27 -21.87
CA MET A 67 17.36 0.96 -21.42
C MET A 67 16.35 1.09 -22.56
N ASP A 68 16.51 2.04 -23.48
CA ASP A 68 15.65 2.19 -24.67
C ASP A 68 15.82 0.98 -25.63
N ILE A 69 17.06 0.56 -25.88
CA ILE A 69 17.38 -0.64 -26.68
C ILE A 69 16.73 -1.89 -26.07
N LEU A 70 16.92 -2.12 -24.77
CA LEU A 70 16.35 -3.27 -24.06
C LEU A 70 14.82 -3.25 -24.10
N THR A 71 14.21 -2.07 -23.95
CA THR A 71 12.77 -1.88 -24.04
C THR A 71 12.24 -2.25 -25.43
N ALA A 72 12.89 -1.74 -26.49
CA ALA A 72 12.52 -2.03 -27.87
C ALA A 72 12.66 -3.51 -28.25
N ILE A 73 13.72 -4.19 -27.78
CA ILE A 73 13.90 -5.63 -27.98
C ILE A 73 12.77 -6.41 -27.31
N ARG A 74 12.37 -6.04 -26.09
CA ARG A 74 11.23 -6.67 -25.41
C ARG A 74 9.94 -6.52 -26.23
N VAL A 75 9.61 -5.32 -26.70
CA VAL A 75 8.39 -5.11 -27.51
C VAL A 75 8.41 -5.97 -28.77
N ARG A 76 9.54 -5.98 -29.50
CA ARG A 76 9.71 -6.85 -30.68
C ARG A 76 9.48 -8.31 -30.33
N SER A 77 10.11 -8.80 -29.26
CA SER A 77 9.97 -10.19 -28.83
C SER A 77 8.53 -10.56 -28.45
N THR A 78 7.83 -9.69 -27.73
CA THR A 78 6.41 -9.90 -27.38
C THR A 78 5.51 -9.92 -28.62
N ARG A 79 5.79 -9.06 -29.62
CA ARG A 79 5.06 -9.03 -30.89
C ARG A 79 5.29 -10.29 -31.72
N GLU A 80 6.53 -10.77 -31.80
CA GLU A 80 6.86 -12.02 -32.50
C GLU A 80 6.18 -13.24 -31.87
N MET A 81 6.14 -13.31 -30.53
CA MET A 81 5.41 -14.36 -29.80
C MET A 81 3.91 -14.33 -30.11
N ALA A 82 3.32 -13.14 -30.19
CA ALA A 82 1.91 -12.97 -30.51
C ALA A 82 1.58 -13.48 -31.92
N LEU A 83 2.43 -13.18 -32.90
CA LEU A 83 2.24 -13.58 -34.30
C LEU A 83 2.50 -15.09 -34.55
N ASN A 84 3.28 -15.76 -33.69
CA ASN A 84 3.61 -17.19 -33.81
C ASN A 84 3.31 -18.01 -32.53
N PRO A 85 2.03 -18.38 -32.28
CA PRO A 85 1.59 -19.09 -31.05
C PRO A 85 2.13 -20.51 -30.87
N GLN A 86 2.77 -21.10 -31.90
CA GLN A 86 3.37 -22.45 -31.87
C GLN A 86 4.63 -22.51 -30.96
N MET A 87 5.18 -21.37 -30.54
CA MET A 87 6.34 -21.24 -29.65
C MET A 87 6.02 -21.38 -28.14
N LYS A 88 4.83 -21.89 -27.81
CA LYS A 88 4.21 -21.88 -26.46
C LYS A 88 4.89 -22.70 -25.36
N ASN A 89 5.89 -23.53 -25.67
CA ASN A 89 6.42 -24.51 -24.72
C ASN A 89 7.75 -24.10 -24.10
N SER A 90 7.70 -23.12 -23.20
CA SER A 90 8.76 -22.92 -22.19
C SER A 90 8.09 -22.60 -20.86
N ARG A 91 8.14 -23.55 -19.92
CA ARG A 91 7.81 -23.24 -18.52
C ARG A 91 8.84 -22.22 -18.05
N LEU A 92 8.40 -21.06 -17.56
CA LEU A 92 9.19 -20.16 -16.73
C LEU A 92 9.75 -20.99 -15.56
N ARG A 93 10.97 -21.50 -15.70
CA ARG A 93 11.77 -21.85 -14.54
C ARG A 93 12.33 -20.51 -14.09
N LEU A 94 11.76 -19.96 -13.00
CA LEU A 94 12.51 -19.06 -12.15
C LEU A 94 13.80 -19.79 -11.79
N VAL A 95 14.89 -19.46 -12.47
CA VAL A 95 16.18 -20.05 -12.13
C VAL A 95 16.67 -19.36 -10.87
N GLU A 96 17.04 -20.17 -9.91
CA GLU A 96 17.59 -19.74 -8.63
C GLU A 96 18.78 -18.78 -8.83
N PHE A 97 18.72 -17.67 -8.12
CA PHE A 97 19.64 -16.54 -8.16
C PHE A 97 21.05 -16.92 -7.70
N TYR A 98 22.05 -16.85 -8.60
CA TYR A 98 23.46 -16.86 -8.23
C TYR A 98 24.29 -15.93 -9.13
N VAL A 99 24.30 -14.62 -8.84
CA VAL A 99 25.25 -13.68 -9.47
C VAL A 99 26.07 -12.89 -8.43
N TYR A 100 25.77 -13.00 -7.13
CA TYR A 100 26.31 -12.03 -6.17
C TYR A 100 27.66 -12.38 -5.50
N ASN A 101 28.17 -13.61 -5.61
CA ASN A 101 29.45 -13.92 -4.96
C ASN A 101 30.69 -13.33 -5.67
N TYR A 102 30.55 -12.80 -6.90
CA TYR A 102 31.70 -12.27 -7.64
C TYR A 102 31.96 -10.77 -7.42
N PHE A 103 30.91 -9.94 -7.23
CA PHE A 103 31.09 -8.48 -7.12
C PHE A 103 31.48 -7.99 -5.72
N ARG A 104 31.27 -8.78 -4.66
CA ARG A 104 31.57 -8.38 -3.27
C ARG A 104 32.99 -8.74 -2.81
N LEU A 105 33.65 -9.71 -3.44
CA LEU A 105 35.03 -10.08 -3.10
C LEU A 105 36.06 -9.06 -3.62
N ASN A 106 35.70 -8.22 -4.60
CA ASN A 106 36.60 -7.23 -5.18
C ASN A 106 36.43 -5.79 -4.64
N SER A 107 35.47 -5.53 -3.76
CA SER A 107 35.24 -4.19 -3.18
C SER A 107 35.50 -4.10 -1.66
N ALA A 108 35.90 -5.20 -1.02
CA ALA A 108 36.07 -5.28 0.43
C ALA A 108 37.53 -5.51 0.90
N LEU A 109 38.53 -5.47 0.00
CA LEU A 109 39.93 -5.59 0.39
C LEU A 109 40.77 -4.54 -0.33
N ASP A 110 41.19 -3.52 0.42
CA ASP A 110 42.39 -2.72 0.14
C ASP A 110 43.62 -3.65 0.26
N LEU A 111 43.79 -4.57 -0.68
CA LEU A 111 44.98 -5.39 -0.80
C LEU A 111 45.69 -5.13 -2.13
N PRO A 112 47.03 -5.16 -2.13
CA PRO A 112 47.83 -4.77 -3.28
C PRO A 112 47.56 -5.71 -4.45
N ILE A 113 47.54 -5.12 -5.64
CA ILE A 113 47.41 -5.77 -6.94
C ILE A 113 48.29 -7.04 -6.97
N PRO A 114 47.73 -8.25 -7.02
CA PRO A 114 48.55 -9.43 -7.29
C PRO A 114 48.75 -9.54 -8.79
N THR A 115 50.02 -9.62 -9.15
CA THR A 115 50.54 -9.96 -10.46
C THR A 115 49.82 -11.17 -11.06
N PHE A 116 49.37 -10.99 -12.31
CA PHE A 116 48.90 -12.04 -13.21
C PHE A 116 49.90 -13.19 -13.31
N THR A 117 49.60 -14.35 -12.72
CA THR A 117 50.09 -15.67 -13.18
C THR A 117 49.42 -16.79 -12.38
N SER A 118 48.34 -17.39 -12.90
CA SER A 118 48.08 -18.85 -12.81
C SER A 118 46.67 -19.17 -13.31
N ALA A 119 46.61 -20.15 -14.21
CA ALA A 119 45.47 -20.55 -15.03
C ALA A 119 44.38 -21.35 -14.26
N SER A 120 43.82 -20.78 -13.18
CA SER A 120 42.85 -21.51 -12.32
C SER A 120 41.49 -20.83 -12.13
N TYR A 121 41.18 -19.74 -12.84
CA TYR A 121 39.86 -19.07 -12.80
C TYR A 121 39.09 -19.17 -14.13
N TYR A 122 39.21 -20.31 -14.82
CA TYR A 122 38.29 -20.62 -15.90
C TYR A 122 36.94 -21.08 -15.33
N LEU A 123 35.89 -20.44 -15.82
CA LEU A 123 34.50 -20.90 -15.81
C LEU A 123 33.80 -20.99 -14.45
N SER A 124 32.99 -19.96 -14.15
CA SER A 124 31.58 -20.17 -13.81
C SER A 124 30.82 -18.84 -13.77
N PHE A 125 30.60 -18.23 -14.94
CA PHE A 125 29.47 -17.33 -15.15
C PHE A 125 28.27 -18.20 -15.53
N PHE A 126 27.42 -18.55 -14.58
CA PHE A 126 26.18 -19.27 -14.89
C PHE A 126 25.16 -18.27 -15.45
N MET A 127 25.18 -18.13 -16.76
CA MET A 127 24.05 -17.62 -17.54
C MET A 127 22.95 -18.66 -17.56
N ILE A 128 21.72 -18.21 -17.37
CA ILE A 128 20.57 -19.02 -17.70
C ILE A 128 20.57 -19.12 -19.23
N LEU A 129 20.80 -20.31 -19.76
CA LEU A 129 20.57 -20.64 -21.17
C LEU A 129 19.07 -20.60 -21.43
N SER A 130 18.48 -19.41 -21.56
CA SER A 130 17.15 -19.28 -22.14
C SER A 130 17.28 -19.41 -23.66
N LYS A 131 16.62 -20.42 -24.24
CA LYS A 131 16.59 -20.60 -25.70
C LYS A 131 15.74 -19.56 -26.42
N GLN A 132 14.98 -18.74 -25.68
CA GLN A 132 14.05 -17.74 -26.20
C GLN A 132 14.44 -16.33 -25.75
N LEU A 133 14.34 -15.38 -26.69
CA LEU A 133 14.71 -13.97 -26.52
C LEU A 133 13.91 -13.27 -25.41
N SER A 134 12.64 -13.62 -25.23
CA SER A 134 11.76 -13.07 -24.20
C SER A 134 12.21 -13.42 -22.79
N GLU A 135 12.54 -14.68 -22.54
CA GLU A 135 13.08 -15.15 -21.25
C GLU A 135 14.42 -14.49 -20.92
N ALA A 136 15.31 -14.35 -21.91
CA ALA A 136 16.57 -13.62 -21.76
C ALA A 136 16.33 -12.16 -21.34
N MET A 137 15.37 -11.48 -21.99
CA MET A 137 15.00 -10.10 -21.64
C MET A 137 14.54 -9.97 -20.19
N ILE A 138 13.67 -10.88 -19.73
CA ILE A 138 13.16 -10.85 -18.35
C ILE A 138 14.29 -11.09 -17.35
N ASN A 139 15.21 -12.00 -17.65
CA ASN A 139 16.40 -12.23 -16.83
C ASN A 139 17.32 -11.00 -16.76
N VAL A 140 17.53 -10.32 -17.89
CA VAL A 140 18.31 -9.07 -17.93
C VAL A 140 17.66 -8.02 -17.03
N PHE A 141 16.37 -7.77 -17.18
CA PHE A 141 15.68 -6.80 -16.31
C PHE A 141 15.68 -7.22 -14.84
N ALA A 142 15.51 -8.52 -14.52
CA ALA A 142 15.59 -9.02 -13.15
C ALA A 142 16.98 -8.80 -12.53
N ASN A 143 18.05 -9.02 -13.29
CA ASN A 143 19.41 -8.73 -12.85
C ASN A 143 19.64 -7.24 -12.61
N ILE A 144 19.18 -6.38 -13.53
CA ILE A 144 19.25 -4.92 -13.37
C ILE A 144 18.48 -4.50 -12.10
N SER A 145 17.24 -4.96 -11.93
CA SER A 145 16.41 -4.69 -10.74
C SER A 145 17.07 -5.15 -9.43
N THR A 146 17.78 -6.28 -9.46
CA THR A 146 18.48 -6.82 -8.29
C THR A 146 19.73 -6.02 -7.92
N PHE A 147 20.52 -5.61 -8.92
CA PHE A 147 21.90 -5.18 -8.68
C PHE A 147 22.18 -3.69 -8.90
N VAL A 148 21.31 -2.92 -9.56
CA VAL A 148 21.48 -1.46 -9.67
C VAL A 148 21.60 -0.83 -8.29
N GLN A 149 22.59 0.03 -8.07
CA GLN A 149 22.85 0.65 -6.76
C GLN A 149 22.42 2.12 -6.71
N GLY A 150 21.99 2.55 -5.52
CA GLY A 150 21.60 3.93 -5.23
C GLY A 150 20.11 4.21 -5.45
N GLN A 151 19.46 4.80 -4.45
CA GLN A 151 18.03 5.10 -4.45
C GLN A 151 17.54 5.86 -5.71
N PRO A 152 18.21 6.94 -6.17
CA PRO A 152 17.75 7.67 -7.36
C PRO A 152 17.71 6.79 -8.62
N LYS A 153 18.66 5.87 -8.77
CA LYS A 153 18.68 4.93 -9.90
C LYS A 153 17.58 3.88 -9.78
N LEU A 154 17.26 3.41 -8.56
CA LEU A 154 16.13 2.50 -8.32
C LEU A 154 14.79 3.16 -8.70
N TYR A 155 14.56 4.41 -8.30
CA TYR A 155 13.35 5.15 -8.70
C TYR A 155 13.31 5.41 -10.21
N LYS A 156 14.45 5.76 -10.83
CA LYS A 156 14.54 5.92 -12.30
C LYS A 156 14.21 4.61 -13.03
N LEU A 157 14.71 3.48 -12.56
CA LEU A 157 14.41 2.16 -13.11
C LEU A 157 12.95 1.78 -12.90
N LEU A 158 12.40 2.02 -11.70
CA LEU A 158 10.99 1.76 -11.39
C LEU A 158 10.08 2.52 -12.36
N HIS A 159 10.39 3.79 -12.57
CA HIS A 159 9.68 4.64 -13.52
C HIS A 159 9.67 4.03 -14.92
N ARG A 160 10.84 3.65 -15.44
CA ARG A 160 10.98 3.02 -16.76
C ARG A 160 10.25 1.69 -16.86
N LEU A 161 10.33 0.83 -15.84
CA LEU A 161 9.66 -0.48 -15.83
C LEU A 161 8.12 -0.34 -15.80
N LEU A 162 7.60 0.59 -15.00
CA LEU A 162 6.16 0.87 -14.96
C LEU A 162 5.68 1.51 -16.26
N GLU A 163 6.44 2.45 -16.84
CA GLU A 163 6.13 3.01 -18.15
C GLU A 163 6.09 1.93 -19.21
N HIS A 164 7.11 1.07 -19.24
CA HIS A 164 7.14 -0.06 -20.15
C HIS A 164 5.92 -0.97 -19.97
N TYR A 165 5.57 -1.31 -18.73
CA TYR A 165 4.40 -2.10 -18.43
C TYR A 165 3.11 -1.47 -18.99
N VAL A 166 2.92 -0.16 -18.80
CA VAL A 166 1.71 0.56 -19.20
C VAL A 166 1.64 0.82 -20.72
N HIS A 167 2.78 1.03 -21.39
CA HIS A 167 2.82 1.41 -22.80
C HIS A 167 2.92 0.22 -23.76
N VAL A 168 3.38 -0.97 -23.31
CA VAL A 168 3.44 -2.18 -24.17
C VAL A 168 2.07 -2.60 -24.69
N ASP A 169 1.00 -2.30 -23.96
CA ASP A 169 -0.37 -2.56 -24.41
C ASP A 169 -0.75 -1.70 -25.64
N MET A 170 -0.11 -0.53 -25.81
CA MET A 170 -0.37 0.40 -26.92
C MET A 170 0.47 0.13 -28.18
N GLU A 171 1.60 -0.58 -28.10
CA GLU A 171 2.52 -0.77 -29.24
C GLU A 171 2.25 -2.05 -30.05
N LEU A 172 1.39 -2.94 -29.56
CA LEU A 172 0.93 -4.14 -30.28
C LEU A 172 -0.21 -3.84 -31.28
N ASP A 173 -0.38 -2.57 -31.64
CA ASP A 173 -1.66 -1.99 -32.02
C ASP A 173 -1.80 -1.62 -33.51
N GLN A 174 -1.63 -2.57 -34.44
CA GLN A 174 -2.04 -2.30 -35.83
C GLN A 174 -2.93 -3.33 -36.55
N ASP A 175 -2.98 -4.64 -36.22
CA ASP A 175 -3.62 -5.57 -37.20
C ASP A 175 -4.39 -6.81 -36.71
N SER A 176 -4.68 -7.02 -35.41
CA SER A 176 -5.19 -8.35 -35.00
C SER A 176 -6.40 -8.39 -34.05
N LYS A 177 -7.44 -9.09 -34.50
CA LYS A 177 -8.73 -9.36 -33.79
C LYS A 177 -8.76 -10.71 -33.06
N SER A 178 -7.64 -11.44 -32.94
CA SER A 178 -7.66 -12.81 -32.39
C SER A 178 -7.48 -12.83 -30.87
N THR A 179 -8.30 -13.63 -30.19
CA THR A 179 -8.25 -13.85 -28.73
C THR A 179 -6.91 -14.45 -28.27
N SER A 180 -6.24 -15.24 -29.12
CA SER A 180 -4.95 -15.87 -28.80
C SER A 180 -3.79 -14.87 -28.71
N ILE A 181 -3.82 -13.80 -29.51
CA ILE A 181 -2.82 -12.73 -29.49
C ILE A 181 -2.92 -11.90 -28.20
N LEU A 182 -4.14 -11.67 -27.73
CA LEU A 182 -4.41 -10.93 -26.49
C LEU A 182 -3.91 -11.67 -25.25
N THR A 183 -4.11 -13.00 -25.17
CA THR A 183 -3.54 -13.81 -24.07
C THR A 183 -2.02 -13.79 -24.06
N ILE A 184 -1.37 -13.72 -25.22
CA ILE A 184 0.10 -13.64 -25.34
C ILE A 184 0.60 -12.25 -24.95
N ALA A 185 -0.09 -11.19 -25.36
CA ALA A 185 0.20 -9.83 -24.93
C ALA A 185 0.08 -9.69 -23.41
N ALA A 186 -1.01 -10.20 -22.83
CA ALA A 186 -1.21 -10.25 -21.39
C ALA A 186 -0.13 -11.09 -20.69
N HIS A 187 0.26 -12.25 -21.24
CA HIS A 187 1.38 -13.02 -20.71
C HIS A 187 2.69 -12.21 -20.71
N GLY A 188 3.00 -11.51 -21.80
CA GLY A 188 4.17 -10.65 -21.93
C GLY A 188 4.17 -9.50 -20.91
N LEU A 189 3.03 -8.86 -20.66
CA LEU A 189 2.86 -7.88 -19.59
C LEU A 189 3.11 -8.50 -18.21
N GLY A 190 2.47 -9.63 -17.93
CA GLY A 190 2.60 -10.33 -16.65
C GLY A 190 4.04 -10.72 -16.29
N GLN A 191 4.89 -11.01 -17.29
CA GLN A 191 6.31 -11.33 -17.07
C GLN A 191 7.12 -10.20 -16.43
N LEU A 192 6.68 -8.93 -16.53
CA LEU A 192 7.31 -7.82 -15.83
C LEU A 192 6.92 -7.70 -14.35
N ILE A 193 5.81 -8.32 -13.92
CA ILE A 193 5.34 -8.23 -12.53
C ILE A 193 6.44 -8.74 -11.56
N PRO A 194 7.05 -9.93 -11.73
CA PRO A 194 8.13 -10.37 -10.85
C PRO A 194 9.35 -9.43 -10.86
N VAL A 195 9.68 -8.84 -12.01
CA VAL A 195 10.81 -7.91 -12.15
C VAL A 195 10.57 -6.62 -11.36
N ILE A 196 9.37 -6.05 -11.44
CA ILE A 196 8.95 -4.87 -10.68
C ILE A 196 8.94 -5.20 -9.18
N ALA A 197 8.45 -6.39 -8.80
CA ALA A 197 8.45 -6.85 -7.42
C ALA A 197 9.87 -6.95 -6.84
N ILE A 198 10.83 -7.53 -7.58
CA ILE A 198 12.24 -7.61 -7.17
C ILE A 198 12.81 -6.21 -6.87
N LEU A 199 12.50 -5.24 -7.73
CA LEU A 199 12.96 -3.86 -7.54
C LEU A 199 12.29 -3.21 -6.30
N LEU A 200 10.97 -3.33 -6.17
CA LEU A 200 10.21 -2.71 -5.10
C LEU A 200 10.53 -3.29 -3.72
N LYS A 201 10.95 -4.56 -3.63
CA LYS A 201 11.48 -5.15 -2.38
C LYS A 201 12.64 -4.35 -1.80
N ARG A 202 13.40 -3.67 -2.64
CA ARG A 202 14.59 -2.87 -2.26
C ARG A 202 14.24 -1.43 -1.89
N LEU A 203 12.98 -1.01 -2.04
CA LEU A 203 12.49 0.32 -1.70
C LEU A 203 11.63 0.29 -0.43
N SER A 204 11.57 1.42 0.28
CA SER A 204 10.53 1.64 1.29
C SER A 204 9.15 1.75 0.63
N PRO A 205 8.04 1.49 1.35
CA PRO A 205 6.71 1.79 0.85
C PRO A 205 6.61 3.22 0.31
N ILE A 206 6.00 3.39 -0.85
CA ILE A 206 5.91 4.68 -1.53
C ILE A 206 4.72 5.45 -0.97
N GLN A 207 4.99 6.42 -0.10
CA GLN A 207 3.94 7.20 0.57
C GLN A 207 3.56 8.48 -0.21
N ASN A 208 4.56 9.22 -0.70
CA ASN A 208 4.36 10.51 -1.38
C ASN A 208 4.95 10.47 -2.81
N PRO A 209 4.34 9.71 -3.73
CA PRO A 209 4.79 9.68 -5.13
C PRO A 209 4.55 11.03 -5.80
N ASN A 210 5.41 11.39 -6.75
CA ASN A 210 5.10 12.50 -7.66
C ASN A 210 3.93 12.12 -8.59
N GLN A 211 3.32 13.12 -9.24
CA GLN A 211 2.12 12.93 -10.07
C GLN A 211 2.30 11.88 -11.18
N ARG A 212 3.49 11.82 -11.79
CA ARG A 212 3.80 10.86 -12.88
C ARG A 212 3.84 9.43 -12.34
N LEU A 213 4.53 9.20 -11.24
CA LEU A 213 4.63 7.88 -10.60
C LEU A 213 3.26 7.42 -10.06
N GLN A 214 2.50 8.34 -9.46
CA GLN A 214 1.13 8.11 -9.00
C GLN A 214 0.23 7.62 -10.16
N LYS A 215 0.28 8.31 -11.30
CA LYS A 215 -0.44 7.90 -12.51
C LYS A 215 -0.02 6.50 -12.97
N LEU A 216 1.28 6.22 -13.03
CA LEU A 216 1.80 4.93 -13.48
C LEU A 216 1.36 3.76 -12.60
N PHE A 217 1.38 3.91 -11.27
CA PHE A 217 0.86 2.87 -10.38
C PHE A 217 -0.64 2.64 -10.57
N ARG A 218 -1.40 3.70 -10.77
CA ARG A 218 -2.83 3.57 -11.06
C ARG A 218 -3.09 2.85 -12.37
N GLU A 219 -2.40 3.21 -13.46
CA GLU A 219 -2.49 2.50 -14.74
C GLU A 219 -2.08 1.02 -14.59
N PHE A 220 -1.01 0.75 -13.86
CA PHE A 220 -0.54 -0.61 -13.55
C PHE A 220 -1.64 -1.43 -12.85
N TRP A 221 -2.23 -0.91 -11.77
CA TRP A 221 -3.26 -1.63 -11.00
C TRP A 221 -4.59 -1.77 -11.76
N LEU A 222 -4.96 -0.80 -12.59
CA LEU A 222 -6.09 -0.91 -13.50
C LEU A 222 -5.84 -2.03 -14.53
N SER A 223 -4.66 -2.05 -15.16
CA SER A 223 -4.26 -3.10 -16.11
C SER A 223 -4.22 -4.49 -15.46
N VAL A 224 -3.63 -4.63 -14.27
CA VAL A 224 -3.63 -5.88 -13.49
C VAL A 224 -5.04 -6.39 -13.22
N THR A 225 -5.98 -5.47 -12.95
CA THR A 225 -7.38 -5.80 -12.68
C THR A 225 -8.10 -6.27 -13.96
N VAL A 226 -7.92 -5.54 -15.07
CA VAL A 226 -8.44 -5.88 -16.39
C VAL A 226 -7.96 -7.26 -16.85
N MET A 227 -6.66 -7.54 -16.69
CA MET A 227 -6.04 -8.80 -17.13
C MET A 227 -6.29 -9.98 -16.18
N GLY A 228 -6.82 -9.72 -14.97
CA GLY A 228 -7.12 -10.75 -13.99
C GLY A 228 -5.90 -11.40 -13.34
N PHE A 229 -4.76 -10.69 -13.24
CA PHE A 229 -3.53 -11.24 -12.64
C PHE A 229 -3.61 -11.38 -11.11
N ALA A 230 -4.52 -10.65 -10.46
CA ALA A 230 -4.66 -10.60 -9.00
C ALA A 230 -5.57 -11.71 -8.40
N ASP A 231 -5.84 -12.78 -9.15
CA ASP A 231 -6.58 -13.94 -8.65
C ASP A 231 -5.63 -15.02 -8.09
N PRO A 232 -5.68 -15.32 -6.78
CA PRO A 232 -4.82 -16.34 -6.17
C PRO A 232 -5.05 -17.75 -6.73
N ASN A 233 -6.26 -18.02 -7.25
CA ASN A 233 -6.65 -19.35 -7.72
C ASN A 233 -6.66 -19.43 -9.26
N SER A 234 -5.97 -18.50 -9.93
CA SER A 234 -5.90 -18.51 -11.39
C SER A 234 -5.27 -19.80 -11.90
N THR A 235 -5.99 -20.51 -12.78
CA THR A 235 -5.45 -21.64 -13.54
C THR A 235 -4.80 -21.21 -14.86
N ILE A 236 -4.93 -19.93 -15.20
CA ILE A 236 -4.48 -19.34 -16.47
C ILE A 236 -3.09 -18.72 -16.31
N TRP A 237 -2.87 -18.01 -15.21
CA TRP A 237 -1.66 -17.23 -14.99
C TRP A 237 -0.65 -17.95 -14.07
N PRO A 238 0.67 -17.79 -14.32
CA PRO A 238 1.70 -18.28 -13.42
C PRO A 238 1.55 -17.70 -12.00
N VAL A 239 1.79 -18.54 -10.98
CA VAL A 239 1.66 -18.18 -9.55
C VAL A 239 2.62 -17.04 -9.17
N GLU A 240 3.72 -16.91 -9.90
CA GLU A 240 4.72 -15.85 -9.77
C GLU A 240 4.13 -14.46 -9.98
N TYR A 241 3.09 -14.33 -10.81
CA TYR A 241 2.44 -13.05 -11.08
C TYR A 241 1.68 -12.61 -9.82
N TYR A 242 0.86 -13.51 -9.26
CA TYR A 242 0.15 -13.24 -8.01
C TYR A 242 1.13 -12.94 -6.86
N ARG A 243 2.18 -13.75 -6.69
CA ARG A 243 3.20 -13.53 -5.66
C ARG A 243 3.91 -12.18 -5.84
N GLY A 244 4.24 -11.81 -7.08
CA GLY A 244 4.81 -10.51 -7.39
C GLY A 244 3.86 -9.37 -7.03
N LEU A 245 2.56 -9.50 -7.32
CA LEU A 245 1.55 -8.51 -6.96
C LEU A 245 1.40 -8.33 -5.44
N CYS A 246 1.53 -9.40 -4.63
CA CYS A 246 1.53 -9.26 -3.17
C CYS A 246 2.66 -8.33 -2.69
N GLU A 247 3.86 -8.48 -3.27
CA GLU A 247 5.03 -7.67 -2.92
C GLU A 247 4.89 -6.23 -3.43
N ILE A 248 4.38 -6.06 -4.65
CA ILE A 248 4.12 -4.73 -5.23
C ILE A 248 3.05 -3.99 -4.42
N ALA A 249 2.00 -4.68 -3.95
CA ALA A 249 0.90 -4.08 -3.18
C ALA A 249 1.37 -3.42 -1.89
N ILE A 250 2.26 -4.09 -1.14
CA ILE A 250 2.81 -3.54 0.12
C ILE A 250 3.58 -2.23 -0.12
N LYS A 251 4.17 -2.07 -1.31
CA LYS A 251 5.00 -0.92 -1.67
C LYS A 251 4.25 0.16 -2.45
N SER A 252 3.11 -0.18 -3.04
CA SER A 252 2.34 0.72 -3.90
C SER A 252 1.69 1.85 -3.09
N PRO A 253 1.65 3.07 -3.67
CA PRO A 253 0.84 4.15 -3.12
C PRO A 253 -0.66 3.86 -3.32
N VAL A 254 -1.50 4.56 -2.54
CA VAL A 254 -2.95 4.56 -2.72
C VAL A 254 -3.33 5.08 -4.11
N LEU A 255 -4.41 4.59 -4.73
CA LEU A 255 -4.81 4.91 -6.10
C LEU A 255 -5.63 6.21 -6.21
N LEU A 256 -5.14 7.29 -5.60
CA LEU A 256 -5.80 8.59 -5.68
C LEU A 256 -5.71 9.21 -7.09
N LEU A 257 -6.64 10.12 -7.35
CA LEU A 257 -6.77 10.90 -8.59
C LEU A 257 -6.32 12.34 -8.33
N ASN A 258 -5.95 13.08 -9.37
CA ASN A 258 -5.54 14.48 -9.26
C ASN A 258 -6.64 15.46 -9.71
N ASP A 259 -7.53 15.02 -10.59
CA ASP A 259 -8.61 15.74 -11.25
C ASP A 259 -9.92 14.93 -11.17
N SER A 260 -10.92 15.30 -11.97
CA SER A 260 -12.19 14.59 -12.08
C SER A 260 -12.00 13.08 -12.27
N LEU A 261 -12.59 12.31 -11.34
CA LEU A 261 -12.55 10.84 -11.33
C LEU A 261 -12.87 10.24 -12.70
N ARG A 262 -13.92 10.75 -13.36
CA ARG A 262 -14.35 10.23 -14.66
C ARG A 262 -13.40 10.60 -15.79
N ALA A 263 -12.94 11.85 -15.82
CA ALA A 263 -12.06 12.32 -16.88
C ALA A 263 -10.74 11.55 -16.87
N GLU A 264 -10.16 11.35 -15.67
CA GLU A 264 -8.92 10.58 -15.55
C GLU A 264 -9.10 9.11 -15.90
N LEU A 265 -10.19 8.46 -15.46
CA LEU A 265 -10.45 7.07 -15.81
C LEU A 265 -10.73 6.88 -17.32
N GLN A 266 -11.33 7.86 -17.99
CA GLN A 266 -11.53 7.83 -19.44
C GLN A 266 -10.24 8.00 -20.24
N GLN A 267 -9.25 8.69 -19.67
CA GLN A 267 -7.92 8.90 -20.28
C GLN A 267 -6.94 7.77 -19.99
N SER A 268 -7.33 6.77 -19.19
CA SER A 268 -6.47 5.65 -18.81
C SER A 268 -6.28 4.69 -19.99
N SER A 269 -5.02 4.41 -20.33
CA SER A 269 -4.69 3.49 -21.42
C SER A 269 -5.11 2.06 -21.09
N ALA A 270 -5.02 1.66 -19.81
CA ALA A 270 -5.48 0.36 -19.33
C ALA A 270 -6.98 0.13 -19.57
N LEU A 271 -7.77 1.21 -19.61
CA LEU A 271 -9.23 1.21 -19.79
C LEU A 271 -9.65 1.55 -21.22
N SER A 272 -8.78 1.28 -22.20
CA SER A 272 -9.09 1.47 -23.61
C SER A 272 -10.34 0.67 -24.03
N PRO A 273 -11.13 1.14 -25.02
CA PRO A 273 -12.32 0.43 -25.50
C PRO A 273 -12.05 -1.03 -25.92
N ARG A 274 -10.83 -1.33 -26.39
CA ARG A 274 -10.39 -2.68 -26.77
C ARG A 274 -10.24 -3.62 -25.58
N ASN A 275 -9.71 -3.12 -24.46
CA ASN A 275 -9.59 -3.90 -23.23
C ASN A 275 -10.96 -4.10 -22.60
N LEU A 276 -11.79 -3.06 -22.61
CA LEU A 276 -13.14 -3.13 -22.06
C LEU A 276 -14.08 -4.05 -22.85
N SER A 277 -13.90 -4.19 -24.17
CA SER A 277 -14.76 -5.07 -24.99
C SER A 277 -14.57 -6.56 -24.70
N GLN A 278 -13.47 -6.95 -24.08
CA GLN A 278 -13.17 -8.33 -23.68
C GLN A 278 -13.67 -8.66 -22.28
N ILE A 279 -14.03 -7.64 -21.51
CA ILE A 279 -14.50 -7.78 -20.15
C ILE A 279 -15.99 -8.06 -20.17
N ASP A 280 -16.39 -9.14 -19.50
CA ASP A 280 -17.78 -9.30 -19.11
C ASP A 280 -18.09 -8.33 -17.96
N VAL A 281 -18.72 -7.22 -18.32
CA VAL A 281 -19.14 -6.17 -17.39
C VAL A 281 -20.07 -6.72 -16.31
N THR A 282 -20.93 -7.67 -16.68
CA THR A 282 -21.88 -8.27 -15.73
C THR A 282 -21.15 -9.14 -14.71
N ASP A 283 -20.12 -9.88 -15.15
CA ASP A 283 -19.24 -10.63 -14.26
C ASP A 283 -18.48 -9.73 -13.29
N ILE A 284 -17.90 -8.60 -13.75
CA ILE A 284 -17.24 -7.64 -12.84
C ILE A 284 -18.21 -7.10 -11.79
N ARG A 285 -19.42 -6.70 -12.21
CA ARG A 285 -20.44 -6.16 -11.27
C ARG A 285 -20.85 -7.22 -10.26
N ASN A 286 -21.13 -8.45 -10.71
CA ASN A 286 -21.50 -9.55 -9.83
C ASN A 286 -20.39 -9.88 -8.83
N LYS A 287 -19.12 -9.92 -9.29
CA LYS A 287 -17.95 -10.10 -8.41
C LYS A 287 -17.86 -8.99 -7.37
N LEU A 288 -18.04 -7.72 -7.75
CA LEU A 288 -18.04 -6.60 -6.79
C LEU A 288 -19.18 -6.73 -5.77
N CYS A 289 -20.39 -7.05 -6.21
CA CYS A 289 -21.53 -7.25 -5.32
C CYS A 289 -21.23 -8.36 -4.29
N ILE A 290 -20.69 -9.51 -4.74
CA ILE A 290 -20.32 -10.62 -3.85
C ILE A 290 -19.23 -10.19 -2.85
N LEU A 291 -18.18 -9.48 -3.30
CA LEU A 291 -17.09 -9.03 -2.43
C LEU A 291 -17.57 -8.04 -1.35
N LEU A 292 -18.60 -7.25 -1.67
CA LEU A 292 -19.26 -6.29 -0.78
C LEU A 292 -20.52 -6.86 -0.11
N ASP A 293 -20.57 -8.18 0.10
CA ASP A 293 -21.64 -8.91 0.81
C ASP A 293 -23.06 -8.70 0.27
N ASN A 294 -23.19 -8.36 -1.02
CA ASN A 294 -24.47 -8.06 -1.67
C ASN A 294 -25.29 -6.99 -0.93
N ASN A 295 -24.61 -6.02 -0.29
CA ASN A 295 -25.29 -4.89 0.34
C ASN A 295 -26.18 -4.16 -0.70
N ALA A 296 -27.46 -3.95 -0.37
CA ALA A 296 -28.47 -3.47 -1.30
C ALA A 296 -28.15 -2.06 -1.85
N GLU A 297 -27.62 -1.18 -1.00
CA GLU A 297 -27.25 0.18 -1.38
C GLU A 297 -26.08 0.17 -2.37
N THR A 298 -24.98 -0.51 -2.04
CA THR A 298 -23.82 -0.59 -2.95
C THR A 298 -24.13 -1.38 -4.21
N THR A 299 -24.97 -2.42 -4.15
CA THR A 299 -25.40 -3.17 -5.34
C THR A 299 -26.14 -2.27 -6.31
N SER A 300 -27.06 -1.43 -5.80
CA SER A 300 -27.75 -0.41 -6.60
C SER A 300 -26.78 0.58 -7.25
N LEU A 301 -25.77 1.05 -6.50
CA LEU A 301 -24.75 1.97 -7.01
C LEU A 301 -23.86 1.32 -8.07
N ILE A 302 -23.32 0.12 -7.82
CA ILE A 302 -22.48 -0.64 -8.75
C ILE A 302 -23.18 -0.85 -10.10
N ASN A 303 -24.48 -1.14 -10.08
CA ASN A 303 -25.26 -1.32 -11.30
C ASN A 303 -25.43 -0.03 -12.11
N ARG A 304 -25.37 1.15 -11.47
CA ARG A 304 -25.44 2.47 -12.11
C ARG A 304 -24.07 3.03 -12.52
N MET A 305 -23.00 2.51 -11.94
CA MET A 305 -21.64 2.94 -12.24
C MET A 305 -21.19 2.50 -13.64
N SER A 306 -20.35 3.31 -14.26
CA SER A 306 -19.67 2.95 -15.50
C SER A 306 -18.68 1.80 -15.27
N VAL A 307 -18.37 1.06 -16.33
CA VAL A 307 -17.42 -0.08 -16.25
C VAL A 307 -16.06 0.37 -15.73
N THR A 308 -15.58 1.55 -16.16
CA THR A 308 -14.30 2.11 -15.72
C THR A 308 -14.30 2.41 -14.22
N GLN A 309 -15.41 2.93 -13.68
CA GLN A 309 -15.59 3.13 -12.24
C GLN A 309 -15.63 1.79 -11.48
N CYS A 310 -16.29 0.77 -12.02
CA CYS A 310 -16.28 -0.58 -11.43
C CYS A 310 -14.88 -1.20 -11.40
N ILE A 311 -14.11 -1.05 -12.49
CA ILE A 311 -12.72 -1.54 -12.56
C ILE A 311 -11.84 -0.79 -11.55
N TYR A 312 -12.00 0.54 -11.43
CA TYR A 312 -11.29 1.32 -10.42
C TYR A 312 -11.61 0.85 -9.00
N LEU A 313 -12.89 0.65 -8.67
CA LEU A 313 -13.31 0.14 -7.36
C LEU A 313 -12.71 -1.25 -7.08
N MET A 314 -12.71 -2.14 -8.09
CA MET A 314 -12.07 -3.45 -7.99
C MET A 314 -10.55 -3.32 -7.80
N ALA A 315 -9.87 -2.41 -8.50
CA ALA A 315 -8.44 -2.18 -8.37
C ALA A 315 -8.08 -1.69 -6.95
N VAL A 316 -8.86 -0.76 -6.38
CA VAL A 316 -8.74 -0.33 -4.98
C VAL A 316 -8.92 -1.53 -4.06
N TYR A 317 -10.00 -2.30 -4.20
CA TYR A 317 -10.22 -3.49 -3.37
C TYR A 317 -9.04 -4.47 -3.44
N ARG A 318 -8.52 -4.76 -4.63
CA ARG A 318 -7.43 -5.72 -4.85
C ARG A 318 -6.12 -5.23 -4.27
N LEU A 319 -5.71 -3.99 -4.55
CA LEU A 319 -4.49 -3.41 -4.00
C LEU A 319 -4.54 -3.44 -2.48
N GLU A 320 -5.61 -2.91 -1.90
CA GLU A 320 -5.70 -2.73 -0.45
C GLU A 320 -5.82 -4.07 0.28
N SER A 321 -6.57 -5.03 -0.28
CA SER A 321 -6.65 -6.39 0.27
C SER A 321 -5.30 -7.11 0.24
N LEU A 322 -4.54 -6.98 -0.85
CA LEU A 322 -3.21 -7.59 -0.97
C LEU A 322 -2.19 -6.92 -0.05
N CYS A 323 -2.21 -5.58 0.02
CA CYS A 323 -1.32 -4.82 0.88
C CYS A 323 -1.55 -5.17 2.35
N ILE A 324 -2.78 -5.03 2.85
CA ILE A 324 -3.09 -5.27 4.26
C ILE A 324 -2.93 -6.75 4.63
N GLY A 325 -3.20 -7.65 3.69
CA GLY A 325 -3.04 -9.09 3.91
C GLY A 325 -1.60 -9.59 3.99
N HIS A 326 -0.61 -8.85 3.47
CA HIS A 326 0.79 -9.29 3.41
C HIS A 326 1.79 -8.31 4.05
N SER A 327 1.36 -7.09 4.40
CA SER A 327 2.23 -6.10 5.04
C SER A 327 2.59 -6.52 6.46
N SER A 328 3.84 -6.28 6.84
CA SER A 328 4.30 -6.33 8.24
C SER A 328 4.13 -4.99 8.97
N ASP A 329 3.87 -3.91 8.24
CA ASP A 329 3.64 -2.58 8.80
C ASP A 329 2.22 -2.50 9.40
N PRO A 330 2.08 -2.28 10.72
CA PRO A 330 0.78 -2.19 11.35
C PRO A 330 -0.01 -0.94 10.90
N GLU A 331 0.63 0.14 10.48
CA GLU A 331 -0.05 1.36 10.00
C GLU A 331 -0.59 1.21 8.58
N ALA A 332 -0.28 0.11 7.89
CA ALA A 332 -0.76 -0.14 6.53
C ALA A 332 -2.29 -0.08 6.42
N LEU A 333 -3.03 -0.42 7.48
CA LEU A 333 -4.49 -0.31 7.53
C LEU A 333 -4.99 1.14 7.41
N HIS A 334 -4.26 2.11 7.97
CA HIS A 334 -4.68 3.51 8.02
C HIS A 334 -4.82 4.13 6.62
N ARG A 335 -4.14 3.57 5.61
CA ARG A 335 -4.21 4.05 4.23
C ARG A 335 -5.64 4.01 3.65
N LEU A 336 -6.52 3.15 4.18
CA LEU A 336 -7.93 3.12 3.77
C LEU A 336 -8.59 4.50 3.96
N PHE A 337 -8.21 5.22 5.01
CA PHE A 337 -8.75 6.54 5.29
C PHE A 337 -8.24 7.62 4.31
N MET A 338 -7.11 7.41 3.62
CA MET A 338 -6.65 8.33 2.58
C MET A 338 -7.65 8.41 1.43
N TYR A 339 -8.31 7.31 1.06
CA TYR A 339 -9.40 7.34 0.07
C TYR A 339 -10.67 8.01 0.60
N LEU A 340 -10.98 7.80 1.88
CA LEU A 340 -12.20 8.33 2.50
C LEU A 340 -12.11 9.84 2.79
N GLU A 341 -10.89 10.36 2.91
CA GLU A 341 -10.57 11.79 3.02
C GLU A 341 -10.43 12.50 1.67
N ASP A 342 -10.34 11.75 0.57
CA ASP A 342 -10.09 12.33 -0.74
C ASP A 342 -11.30 13.12 -1.28
N ASN A 343 -11.06 14.38 -1.62
CA ASN A 343 -12.10 15.30 -2.06
C ASN A 343 -12.71 14.90 -3.42
N ILE A 344 -11.95 14.25 -4.30
CA ILE A 344 -12.45 13.85 -5.63
C ILE A 344 -13.42 12.67 -5.46
N ILE A 345 -13.07 11.69 -4.62
CA ILE A 345 -13.93 10.56 -4.27
C ILE A 345 -15.18 11.04 -3.52
N ILE A 346 -15.04 11.91 -2.52
CA ILE A 346 -16.16 12.44 -1.73
C ILE A 346 -17.18 13.17 -2.63
N LYS A 347 -16.71 13.92 -3.64
CA LYS A 347 -17.57 14.73 -4.52
C LYS A 347 -18.15 13.94 -5.71
N ASP A 348 -17.81 12.66 -5.89
CA ASP A 348 -18.34 11.85 -6.99
C ASP A 348 -19.85 11.65 -6.85
N LYS A 349 -20.58 11.89 -7.95
CA LYS A 349 -22.04 11.86 -7.99
C LYS A 349 -22.64 10.46 -8.09
N PHE A 350 -21.81 9.43 -8.30
CA PHE A 350 -22.25 8.06 -8.59
C PHE A 350 -22.03 7.12 -7.40
N GLY A 351 -21.76 7.69 -6.21
CA GLY A 351 -21.64 6.95 -4.97
C GLY A 351 -20.32 6.21 -4.82
N MET A 352 -19.25 6.63 -5.51
CA MET A 352 -17.93 6.02 -5.36
C MET A 352 -17.48 6.00 -3.89
N TRP A 353 -17.69 7.10 -3.15
CA TRP A 353 -17.34 7.18 -1.73
C TRP A 353 -18.05 6.11 -0.89
N THR A 354 -19.36 5.90 -1.11
CA THR A 354 -20.13 4.86 -0.41
C THR A 354 -19.59 3.46 -0.72
N CYS A 355 -19.28 3.17 -1.99
CA CYS A 355 -18.69 1.91 -2.39
C CYS A 355 -17.30 1.69 -1.78
N ILE A 356 -16.44 2.72 -1.76
CA ILE A 356 -15.11 2.65 -1.13
C ILE A 356 -15.20 2.51 0.39
N SER A 357 -16.17 3.17 1.03
CA SER A 357 -16.46 2.99 2.45
C SER A 357 -16.80 1.53 2.76
N GLN A 358 -17.61 0.88 1.93
CA GLN A 358 -17.89 -0.55 2.09
C GLN A 358 -16.68 -1.43 1.79
N VAL A 359 -15.85 -1.09 0.79
CA VAL A 359 -14.55 -1.76 0.59
C VAL A 359 -13.70 -1.70 1.86
N ALA A 360 -13.62 -0.52 2.50
CA ALA A 360 -12.85 -0.34 3.73
C ALA A 360 -13.40 -1.21 4.88
N VAL A 361 -14.73 -1.25 5.08
CA VAL A 361 -15.38 -2.12 6.09
C VAL A 361 -15.02 -3.58 5.85
N ARG A 362 -15.08 -4.06 4.60
CA ARG A 362 -14.76 -5.46 4.25
C ARG A 362 -13.31 -5.81 4.52
N ILE A 363 -12.38 -4.93 4.14
CA ILE A 363 -10.96 -5.14 4.36
C ILE A 363 -10.64 -5.10 5.86
N PHE A 364 -11.22 -4.15 6.60
CA PHE A 364 -11.04 -4.06 8.05
C PHE A 364 -11.60 -5.30 8.77
N THR A 365 -12.78 -5.78 8.40
CA THR A 365 -13.35 -7.05 8.92
C THR A 365 -12.38 -8.22 8.73
N ARG A 366 -11.81 -8.35 7.52
CA ARG A 366 -10.82 -9.39 7.22
C ARG A 366 -9.54 -9.22 8.05
N TYR A 367 -9.07 -7.98 8.23
CA TYR A 367 -7.91 -7.67 9.05
C TYR A 367 -8.13 -8.06 10.53
N LEU A 368 -9.28 -7.72 11.12
CA LEU A 368 -9.62 -8.10 12.50
C LEU A 368 -9.64 -9.63 12.66
N ALA A 369 -10.22 -10.35 11.68
CA ALA A 369 -10.21 -11.82 11.68
C ALA A 369 -8.77 -12.39 11.63
N GLN A 370 -7.88 -11.79 10.84
CA GLN A 370 -6.46 -12.17 10.81
C GLN A 370 -5.74 -11.88 12.14
N MET A 371 -6.02 -10.73 12.77
CA MET A 371 -5.44 -10.38 14.06
C MET A 371 -5.94 -11.28 15.19
N LYS A 372 -7.20 -11.72 15.14
CA LYS A 372 -7.75 -12.71 16.09
C LYS A 372 -7.03 -14.06 16.02
N ALA A 373 -6.60 -14.45 14.82
CA ALA A 373 -5.87 -15.71 14.62
C ALA A 373 -4.41 -15.65 15.10
N LYS A 374 -3.85 -14.46 15.33
CA LYS A 374 -2.51 -14.28 15.90
C LYS A 374 -2.51 -14.58 17.41
N PRO A 375 -1.37 -15.04 17.98
CA PRO A 375 -1.27 -15.30 19.42
C PRO A 375 -1.64 -14.06 20.25
N LEU A 376 -2.19 -14.30 21.43
CA LEU A 376 -2.43 -13.25 22.43
C LEU A 376 -1.08 -12.87 23.06
N ASP A 377 -0.50 -11.77 22.58
CA ASP A 377 0.72 -11.19 23.12
C ASP A 377 0.62 -9.65 23.20
N ILE A 378 1.61 -9.06 23.87
CA ILE A 378 1.70 -7.60 24.10
C ILE A 378 1.81 -6.84 22.76
N VAL A 379 2.42 -7.45 21.75
CA VAL A 379 2.58 -6.83 20.43
C VAL A 379 1.22 -6.69 19.75
N ARG A 380 0.39 -7.74 19.77
CA ARG A 380 -0.97 -7.72 19.23
C ARG A 380 -1.83 -6.67 19.93
N GLU A 381 -1.81 -6.63 21.27
CA GLU A 381 -2.53 -5.62 22.04
C GLU A 381 -2.03 -4.21 21.70
N SER A 382 -0.72 -4.02 21.56
CA SER A 382 -0.14 -2.75 21.13
C SER A 382 -0.58 -2.29 19.75
N ILE A 383 -0.74 -3.20 18.80
CA ILE A 383 -1.25 -2.84 17.47
C ILE A 383 -2.73 -2.47 17.56
N MET A 384 -3.54 -3.19 18.35
CA MET A 384 -4.96 -2.87 18.51
C MET A 384 -5.18 -1.54 19.22
N ASP A 385 -4.40 -1.25 20.27
CA ASP A 385 -4.40 0.05 20.94
C ASP A 385 -4.05 1.18 19.98
N MET A 386 -3.03 1.00 19.13
CA MET A 386 -2.64 1.97 18.12
C MET A 386 -3.77 2.26 17.13
N HIS A 387 -4.51 1.23 16.69
CA HIS A 387 -5.69 1.43 15.83
C HIS A 387 -6.81 2.17 16.56
N ALA A 388 -7.07 1.87 17.84
CA ALA A 388 -8.05 2.61 18.62
C ALA A 388 -7.66 4.09 18.76
N GLN A 389 -6.39 4.38 19.06
CA GLN A 389 -5.85 5.74 19.12
C GLN A 389 -6.01 6.48 17.78
N PHE A 390 -5.67 5.82 16.66
CA PHE A 390 -5.87 6.36 15.32
C PHE A 390 -7.34 6.71 15.06
N LEU A 391 -8.26 5.79 15.35
CA LEU A 391 -9.70 5.97 15.12
C LEU A 391 -10.29 7.08 16.01
N LEU A 392 -9.81 7.24 17.24
CA LEU A 392 -10.20 8.37 18.11
C LEU A 392 -9.80 9.71 17.50
N VAL A 393 -8.61 9.81 16.91
CA VAL A 393 -8.18 11.02 16.18
C VAL A 393 -8.99 11.20 14.88
N MET A 394 -9.30 10.12 14.17
CA MET A 394 -10.16 10.19 12.97
C MET A 394 -11.60 10.63 13.29
N PHE A 395 -12.09 10.36 14.50
CA PHE A 395 -13.37 10.87 14.97
C PHE A 395 -13.41 12.40 15.12
N THR A 396 -12.26 13.08 15.16
CA THR A 396 -12.21 14.56 15.25
C THR A 396 -12.19 15.25 13.90
N ARG A 397 -12.34 14.51 12.79
CA ARG A 397 -12.29 15.06 11.44
C ARG A 397 -13.52 15.90 11.09
N ILE A 398 -13.31 16.91 10.24
CA ILE A 398 -14.34 17.88 9.84
C ILE A 398 -15.52 17.17 9.14
N HIS A 399 -15.23 16.21 8.26
CA HIS A 399 -16.26 15.48 7.52
C HIS A 399 -17.03 14.52 8.43
N LYS A 400 -18.33 14.79 8.61
CA LYS A 400 -19.24 13.95 9.42
C LYS A 400 -19.29 12.49 8.95
N SER A 401 -19.28 12.25 7.64
CA SER A 401 -19.30 10.91 7.07
C SER A 401 -18.09 10.08 7.48
N LEU A 402 -16.90 10.69 7.51
CA LEU A 402 -15.66 10.06 7.96
C LEU A 402 -15.70 9.68 9.45
N ARG A 403 -16.29 10.55 10.27
CA ARG A 403 -16.48 10.29 11.70
C ARG A 403 -17.39 9.09 11.96
N ILE A 404 -18.43 8.91 11.14
CA ILE A 404 -19.33 7.75 11.22
C ILE A 404 -18.55 6.47 10.92
N VAL A 405 -17.71 6.46 9.88
CA VAL A 405 -16.86 5.30 9.54
C VAL A 405 -15.84 5.01 10.65
N ALA A 406 -15.20 6.05 11.20
CA ALA A 406 -14.26 5.89 12.32
C ALA A 406 -14.95 5.28 13.55
N ASP A 407 -16.18 5.71 13.86
CA ASP A 407 -16.96 5.19 14.98
C ASP A 407 -17.42 3.74 14.76
N GLU A 408 -17.82 3.39 13.53
CA GLU A 408 -18.12 2.02 13.12
C GLU A 408 -16.88 1.12 13.30
N PHE A 409 -15.73 1.56 12.83
CA PHE A 409 -14.48 0.81 12.95
C PHE A 409 -14.05 0.65 14.41
N LEU A 410 -14.21 1.70 15.24
CA LEU A 410 -13.90 1.61 16.67
C LEU A 410 -14.83 0.61 17.37
N SER A 411 -16.11 0.57 16.98
CA SER A 411 -17.09 -0.37 17.51
C SER A 411 -16.78 -1.81 17.10
N MET A 412 -16.41 -2.04 15.83
CA MET A 412 -15.95 -3.35 15.35
C MET A 412 -14.68 -3.81 16.08
N LEU A 413 -13.72 -2.91 16.29
CA LEU A 413 -12.49 -3.18 17.02
C LEU A 413 -12.79 -3.57 18.47
N ALA A 414 -13.61 -2.79 19.18
CA ALA A 414 -13.97 -3.06 20.57
C ALA A 414 -14.76 -4.37 20.75
N LYS A 415 -15.61 -4.72 19.78
CA LYS A 415 -16.33 -6.01 19.78
C LYS A 415 -15.35 -7.19 19.73
N ASP A 416 -14.32 -7.08 18.91
CA ASP A 416 -13.38 -8.16 18.62
C ASP A 416 -12.19 -8.19 19.59
N PHE A 417 -11.83 -7.04 20.15
CA PHE A 417 -10.72 -6.81 21.06
C PHE A 417 -11.14 -5.91 22.22
N PRO A 418 -11.92 -6.41 23.19
CA PRO A 418 -12.50 -5.58 24.26
C PRO A 418 -11.49 -4.79 25.10
N HIS A 419 -10.24 -5.27 25.19
CA HIS A 419 -9.18 -4.61 25.97
C HIS A 419 -8.93 -3.15 25.58
N VAL A 420 -9.19 -2.77 24.33
CA VAL A 420 -9.00 -1.39 23.87
C VAL A 420 -9.86 -0.39 24.66
N MET A 421 -10.97 -0.84 25.26
CA MET A 421 -11.88 0.00 26.05
C MET A 421 -11.34 0.34 27.45
N TRP A 422 -10.38 -0.42 27.96
CA TRP A 422 -9.75 -0.20 29.26
C TRP A 422 -8.22 -0.14 29.20
N SER A 423 -7.66 -0.03 27.99
CA SER A 423 -6.23 0.20 27.81
C SER A 423 -5.85 1.60 28.29
N GLY A 424 -4.85 1.68 29.16
CA GLY A 424 -4.31 2.96 29.63
C GLY A 424 -3.87 3.87 28.48
N ARG A 425 -3.25 3.33 27.43
CA ARG A 425 -2.81 4.12 26.26
C ARG A 425 -3.99 4.76 25.52
N VAL A 426 -5.06 4.00 25.31
CA VAL A 426 -6.26 4.48 24.63
C VAL A 426 -6.98 5.52 25.48
N LEU A 427 -7.13 5.25 26.79
CA LEU A 427 -7.73 6.18 27.74
C LEU A 427 -6.95 7.50 27.83
N PHE A 428 -5.62 7.46 27.87
CA PHE A 428 -4.78 8.66 27.92
C PHE A 428 -4.93 9.48 26.66
N THR A 429 -4.77 8.85 25.48
CA THR A 429 -4.96 9.51 24.19
C THR A 429 -6.34 10.16 24.08
N MET A 430 -7.38 9.49 24.57
CA MET A 430 -8.73 10.04 24.58
C MET A 430 -8.84 11.30 25.45
N LEU A 431 -8.27 11.30 26.65
CA LEU A 431 -8.29 12.46 27.55
C LEU A 431 -7.43 13.62 26.99
N ASP A 432 -6.29 13.30 26.37
CA ASP A 432 -5.42 14.27 25.73
C ASP A 432 -6.08 14.91 24.51
N VAL A 433 -6.77 14.12 23.67
CA VAL A 433 -7.52 14.66 22.54
C VAL A 433 -8.64 15.60 23.01
N ALA A 434 -9.35 15.25 24.10
CA ALA A 434 -10.34 16.14 24.69
C ALA A 434 -9.71 17.46 25.17
N GLN A 435 -8.50 17.38 25.76
CA GLN A 435 -7.75 18.57 26.15
C GLN A 435 -7.32 19.42 24.96
N LEU A 436 -6.78 18.83 23.89
CA LEU A 436 -6.36 19.54 22.69
C LEU A 436 -7.54 20.22 21.99
N LEU A 437 -8.71 19.57 21.92
CA LEU A 437 -9.94 20.17 21.41
C LEU A 437 -10.39 21.35 22.28
N SER A 438 -10.26 21.24 23.60
CA SER A 438 -10.53 22.34 24.52
C SER A 438 -9.61 23.54 24.27
N GLN A 439 -8.30 23.30 24.15
CA GLN A 439 -7.31 24.33 23.86
C GLN A 439 -7.57 25.02 22.51
N SER A 440 -8.12 24.28 21.54
CA SER A 440 -8.46 24.87 20.24
C SER A 440 -9.55 25.95 20.30
N LEU A 441 -10.33 26.02 21.37
CA LEU A 441 -11.33 27.06 21.59
C LEU A 441 -10.73 28.39 22.04
N GLU A 442 -9.54 28.37 22.61
CA GLU A 442 -8.83 29.58 23.06
C GLU A 442 -8.11 30.28 21.91
N VAL A 443 -7.93 29.60 20.78
CA VAL A 443 -7.24 30.13 19.60
C VAL A 443 -8.19 30.97 18.75
N ASP A 444 -7.78 32.21 18.44
CA ASP A 444 -8.52 33.15 17.60
C ASP A 444 -8.96 32.49 16.27
N PRO A 445 -10.27 32.45 15.96
CA PRO A 445 -10.80 31.87 14.71
C PRO A 445 -10.36 32.58 13.44
N ASN A 446 -9.85 33.83 13.54
CA ASN A 446 -9.32 34.56 12.39
C ASN A 446 -7.90 34.12 12.00
N LEU A 447 -7.25 33.31 12.85
CA LEU A 447 -5.97 32.69 12.56
C LEU A 447 -6.16 31.30 11.94
N THR A 448 -5.14 30.82 11.23
CA THR A 448 -5.13 29.47 10.66
C THR A 448 -5.40 28.44 11.77
N ALA A 449 -6.30 27.48 11.52
CA ALA A 449 -6.60 26.45 12.49
C ALA A 449 -5.33 25.72 12.97
N PRO A 450 -5.14 25.60 14.29
CA PRO A 450 -3.98 24.91 14.85
C PRO A 450 -4.04 23.41 14.55
N VAL A 451 -2.85 22.84 14.28
CA VAL A 451 -2.63 21.40 14.16
C VAL A 451 -1.83 20.95 15.38
N TYR A 452 -2.41 20.06 16.17
CA TYR A 452 -1.78 19.58 17.41
C TYR A 452 -1.17 18.19 17.21
N ASN A 453 -0.02 17.96 17.81
CA ASN A 453 0.53 16.60 17.94
C ASN A 453 -0.15 15.94 19.14
N VAL A 454 -0.66 14.72 18.95
CA VAL A 454 -1.36 13.99 20.01
C VAL A 454 -0.32 13.29 20.90
N PRO A 455 -0.25 13.61 22.20
CA PRO A 455 0.73 13.03 23.12
C PRO A 455 0.73 11.50 23.10
N GLY A 456 1.94 10.92 23.20
CA GLY A 456 2.12 9.46 23.20
C GLY A 456 1.84 8.76 21.85
N THR A 457 1.63 9.51 20.77
CA THR A 457 1.36 8.96 19.42
C THR A 457 2.07 9.77 18.33
N ASN A 458 2.09 9.22 17.11
CA ASN A 458 2.56 9.94 15.91
C ASN A 458 1.41 10.69 15.18
N PHE A 459 0.21 10.72 15.76
CA PHE A 459 -0.97 11.27 15.10
C PHE A 459 -1.08 12.78 15.28
N LYS A 460 -1.69 13.42 14.28
CA LYS A 460 -1.96 14.86 14.27
C LYS A 460 -3.45 15.13 14.31
N LEU A 461 -3.86 16.00 15.21
CA LEU A 461 -5.24 16.45 15.35
C LEU A 461 -5.43 17.74 14.55
N PHE A 462 -6.36 17.68 13.59
CA PHE A 462 -6.75 18.82 12.76
C PHE A 462 -8.05 19.40 13.31
N THR A 463 -8.06 20.71 13.53
CA THR A 463 -9.24 21.43 14.04
C THR A 463 -9.93 22.20 12.92
N SER A 464 -11.22 22.50 13.10
CA SER A 464 -11.97 23.32 12.15
C SER A 464 -11.60 24.80 12.29
N ASP A 465 -11.73 25.61 11.25
CA ASP A 465 -11.56 27.06 11.36
C ASP A 465 -12.74 27.76 12.10
N SER A 466 -13.89 27.07 12.23
CA SER A 466 -15.10 27.63 12.84
C SER A 466 -15.17 27.32 14.33
N LEU A 467 -15.23 28.36 15.19
CA LEU A 467 -15.35 28.20 16.64
C LEU A 467 -16.61 27.39 17.06
N PRO A 468 -17.82 27.65 16.52
CA PRO A 468 -18.98 26.79 16.78
C PRO A 468 -18.77 25.32 16.38
N ALA A 469 -18.01 25.06 15.32
CA ALA A 469 -17.70 23.69 14.90
C ALA A 469 -16.71 23.02 15.85
N ARG A 470 -15.71 23.75 16.37
CA ARG A 470 -14.78 23.28 17.41
C ARG A 470 -15.52 22.95 18.70
N GLU A 471 -16.40 23.82 19.18
CA GLU A 471 -17.18 23.62 20.41
C GLU A 471 -18.07 22.38 20.32
N LYS A 472 -18.77 22.25 19.18
CA LYS A 472 -19.58 21.06 18.90
C LYS A 472 -18.73 19.78 18.86
N MET A 473 -17.55 19.82 18.22
CA MET A 473 -16.65 18.68 18.17
C MET A 473 -16.19 18.25 19.56
N LEU A 474 -15.79 19.21 20.41
CA LEU A 474 -15.41 18.93 21.80
C LEU A 474 -16.57 18.28 22.56
N THR A 475 -17.79 18.82 22.43
CA THR A 475 -18.98 18.30 23.11
C THR A 475 -19.29 16.87 22.66
N ASP A 476 -19.31 16.61 21.35
CA ASP A 476 -19.55 15.28 20.77
C ASP A 476 -18.46 14.29 21.23
N PHE A 477 -17.19 14.73 21.26
CA PHE A 477 -16.05 13.90 21.64
C PHE A 477 -16.06 13.57 23.13
N VAL A 478 -16.27 14.54 24.03
CA VAL A 478 -16.37 14.32 25.48
C VAL A 478 -17.51 13.36 25.80
N LYS A 479 -18.66 13.48 25.11
CA LYS A 479 -19.75 12.51 25.25
C LYS A 479 -19.32 11.10 24.87
N ARG A 480 -18.55 10.94 23.78
CA ARG A 480 -18.01 9.63 23.38
C ARG A 480 -17.02 9.10 24.42
N CYS A 481 -16.17 9.96 24.96
CA CYS A 481 -15.22 9.61 26.02
C CYS A 481 -15.93 9.04 27.26
N LYS A 482 -17.01 9.70 27.71
CA LYS A 482 -17.84 9.21 28.84
C LYS A 482 -18.37 7.80 28.57
N GLY A 483 -18.93 7.56 27.38
CA GLY A 483 -19.43 6.24 27.01
C GLY A 483 -18.34 5.14 26.99
N ILE A 484 -17.13 5.47 26.51
CA ILE A 484 -16.00 4.52 26.53
C ILE A 484 -15.56 4.21 27.97
N ILE A 485 -15.40 5.24 28.80
CA ILE A 485 -15.02 5.10 30.22
C ILE A 485 -16.07 4.29 30.98
N GLU A 486 -17.36 4.53 30.74
CA GLU A 486 -18.46 3.78 31.35
C GLU A 486 -18.36 2.28 31.04
N VAL A 487 -18.14 1.92 29.78
CA VAL A 487 -17.92 0.53 29.37
C VAL A 487 -16.66 -0.04 30.04
N GLY A 488 -15.55 0.69 30.01
CA GLY A 488 -14.31 0.28 30.67
C GLY A 488 -14.50 0.01 32.16
N LEU A 489 -15.25 0.87 32.87
CA LEU A 489 -15.55 0.74 34.29
C LEU A 489 -16.53 -0.41 34.59
N GLN A 490 -17.42 -0.75 33.65
CA GLN A 490 -18.30 -1.90 33.78
C GLN A 490 -17.51 -3.22 33.79
N TRP A 491 -16.50 -3.35 32.92
CA TRP A 491 -15.76 -4.59 32.71
C TRP A 491 -14.48 -4.69 33.57
N ALA A 492 -13.73 -3.60 33.71
CA ALA A 492 -12.44 -3.55 34.40
C ALA A 492 -12.31 -2.34 35.36
N PRO A 493 -13.20 -2.22 36.37
CA PRO A 493 -13.33 -1.01 37.19
C PRO A 493 -12.05 -0.59 37.91
N ASN A 494 -11.32 -1.54 38.52
CA ASN A 494 -10.11 -1.23 39.27
C ASN A 494 -8.95 -0.80 38.35
N LEU A 495 -8.84 -1.44 37.18
CA LEU A 495 -7.81 -1.14 36.20
C LEU A 495 -8.04 0.25 35.59
N VAL A 496 -9.26 0.53 35.14
CA VAL A 496 -9.61 1.85 34.59
C VAL A 496 -9.41 2.94 35.63
N ARG A 497 -9.86 2.76 36.89
CA ARG A 497 -9.59 3.74 37.96
C ARG A 497 -8.09 3.93 38.19
N SER A 498 -7.30 2.86 38.21
CA SER A 498 -5.84 2.95 38.34
C SER A 498 -5.22 3.77 37.22
N HIS A 499 -5.65 3.55 35.97
CA HIS A 499 -5.18 4.34 34.83
C HIS A 499 -5.59 5.81 34.93
N LEU A 500 -6.85 6.11 35.24
CA LEU A 500 -7.33 7.49 35.40
C LEU A 500 -6.59 8.23 36.53
N ILE A 501 -6.33 7.56 37.66
CA ILE A 501 -5.52 8.13 38.75
C ILE A 501 -4.08 8.38 38.29
N ASN A 502 -3.48 7.45 37.55
CA ASN A 502 -2.12 7.64 37.02
C ASN A 502 -2.04 8.83 36.06
N TYR A 503 -3.05 8.99 35.18
CA TYR A 503 -3.15 10.16 34.29
C TYR A 503 -3.18 11.48 35.09
N MET A 504 -3.97 11.52 36.17
CA MET A 504 -4.04 12.69 37.04
C MET A 504 -2.70 13.02 37.69
N LEU A 505 -1.93 12.00 38.11
CA LEU A 505 -0.61 12.19 38.71
C LEU A 505 0.40 12.71 37.69
N GLU A 506 0.41 12.17 36.46
CA GLU A 506 1.34 12.60 35.41
C GLU A 506 1.13 14.07 35.00
N ILE A 507 -0.12 14.54 34.95
CA ILE A 507 -0.46 15.93 34.58
C ILE A 507 -0.23 16.93 35.72
N GLN A 508 -0.09 16.50 36.97
CA GLN A 508 0.18 17.40 38.10
C GLN A 508 1.63 17.92 38.14
N HIS A 509 2.53 17.40 37.28
CA HIS A 509 3.96 17.70 37.29
C HIS A 509 4.50 18.86 36.40
N PRO A 510 3.74 19.60 35.55
CA PRO A 510 4.23 20.82 34.93
C PRO A 510 3.93 22.08 35.77
N SER A 511 4.98 22.86 35.99
CA SER A 511 5.08 24.09 36.81
C SER A 511 4.40 25.33 36.21
N THR A 512 3.19 25.21 35.66
CA THR A 512 2.45 26.33 35.03
C THR A 512 1.05 26.45 35.60
N ASP A 513 0.67 27.68 35.98
CA ASP A 513 -0.64 28.12 36.51
C ASP A 513 -1.81 27.26 36.05
N LEU A 514 -2.60 26.67 36.98
CA LEU A 514 -3.74 25.77 36.69
C LEU A 514 -4.66 26.34 35.60
N PRO A 515 -4.50 25.97 34.31
CA PRO A 515 -5.47 26.31 33.29
C PRO A 515 -6.62 25.28 33.40
N GLN A 516 -7.78 25.61 32.85
CA GLN A 516 -8.88 24.66 32.74
C GLN A 516 -8.43 23.46 31.88
N HIS A 517 -8.17 22.30 32.53
CA HIS A 517 -7.77 21.08 31.84
C HIS A 517 -8.96 20.11 31.74
N THR A 518 -9.66 20.15 30.60
CA THR A 518 -10.85 19.34 30.31
C THR A 518 -10.60 17.84 30.42
N GLY A 519 -9.45 17.32 29.95
CA GLY A 519 -9.08 15.91 30.13
C GLY A 519 -8.99 15.48 31.60
N LEU A 520 -8.25 16.23 32.41
CA LEU A 520 -8.11 16.02 33.86
C LEU A 520 -9.45 16.13 34.60
N ALA A 521 -10.28 17.13 34.25
CA ALA A 521 -11.62 17.28 34.82
C ALA A 521 -12.50 16.06 34.52
N LEU A 522 -12.46 15.56 33.28
CA LEU A 522 -13.21 14.37 32.87
C LEU A 522 -12.74 13.10 33.59
N ALA A 523 -11.43 12.92 33.75
CA ALA A 523 -10.87 11.80 34.51
C ALA A 523 -11.32 11.86 35.98
N THR A 524 -11.27 13.04 36.59
CA THR A 524 -11.67 13.28 37.98
C THR A 524 -13.16 13.01 38.18
N GLU A 525 -14.01 13.56 37.31
CA GLU A 525 -15.46 13.33 37.32
C GLU A 525 -15.78 11.83 37.22
N SER A 526 -15.09 11.12 36.33
CA SER A 526 -15.30 9.68 36.11
C SER A 526 -14.90 8.84 37.32
N VAL A 527 -13.76 9.12 37.96
CA VAL A 527 -13.34 8.38 39.17
C VAL A 527 -14.34 8.59 40.31
N LEU A 528 -14.83 9.81 40.50
CA LEU A 528 -15.78 10.15 41.58
C LEU A 528 -17.16 9.55 41.35
N ASN A 529 -17.72 9.70 40.14
CA ASN A 529 -19.06 9.22 39.81
C ASN A 529 -19.17 7.70 39.91
N TYR A 530 -18.07 6.98 39.66
CA TYR A 530 -18.01 5.53 39.67
C TYR A 530 -17.14 4.98 40.79
N ALA A 531 -16.99 5.66 41.94
CA ALA A 531 -16.18 5.18 43.06
C ALA A 531 -16.63 3.81 43.64
N GLY A 532 -17.87 3.38 43.36
CA GLY A 532 -18.43 2.14 43.90
C GLY A 532 -18.55 2.15 45.43
N TYR A 533 -18.93 1.02 46.01
CA TYR A 533 -18.92 0.84 47.47
C TYR A 533 -17.53 0.38 47.94
N ASN A 534 -17.14 0.73 49.17
CA ASN A 534 -15.88 0.24 49.75
C ASN A 534 -15.89 -1.30 49.87
N ARG A 535 -14.71 -1.92 50.07
CA ARG A 535 -14.58 -3.39 50.21
C ARG A 535 -15.53 -3.99 51.25
N SER A 536 -15.88 -3.21 52.26
CA SER A 536 -16.78 -3.61 53.36
C SER A 536 -18.27 -3.55 52.98
N ALA A 537 -18.64 -2.77 51.96
CA ALA A 537 -20.03 -2.53 51.53
C ALA A 537 -20.31 -3.04 50.11
N SER A 538 -19.36 -3.74 49.49
CA SER A 538 -19.51 -4.29 48.13
C SER A 538 -20.65 -5.32 47.99
N PHE A 539 -21.06 -5.96 49.09
CA PHE A 539 -22.19 -6.90 49.13
C PHE A 539 -23.57 -6.21 49.10
N LEU A 540 -23.61 -4.89 49.35
CA LEU A 540 -24.83 -4.08 49.28
C LEU A 540 -25.08 -3.71 47.81
N GLY A 541 -25.53 -4.69 47.02
CA GLY A 541 -25.95 -4.46 45.64
C GLY A 541 -27.02 -3.37 45.52
N VAL A 542 -27.12 -2.78 44.32
CA VAL A 542 -27.88 -1.58 43.93
C VAL A 542 -29.40 -1.64 44.26
N SER A 543 -29.93 -2.76 44.74
CA SER A 543 -31.36 -3.00 44.96
C SER A 543 -31.96 -2.42 46.25
N LYS A 544 -31.21 -1.73 47.13
CA LYS A 544 -31.76 -1.26 48.43
C LYS A 544 -31.57 0.22 48.79
N VAL A 545 -30.97 1.06 47.93
CA VAL A 545 -30.78 2.49 48.25
C VAL A 545 -31.27 3.42 47.12
N SER A 546 -32.45 3.13 46.57
CA SER A 546 -33.13 4.01 45.61
C SER A 546 -33.81 5.24 46.24
N ARG A 547 -33.48 5.61 47.49
CA ARG A 547 -34.08 6.79 48.16
C ARG A 547 -33.20 8.03 48.26
N LEU A 548 -31.97 8.05 47.71
CA LEU A 548 -31.06 9.20 47.90
C LEU A 548 -30.31 9.70 46.65
N ARG A 549 -30.83 9.56 45.43
CA ARG A 549 -30.33 10.36 44.29
C ARG A 549 -31.47 10.99 43.48
N VAL A 550 -31.43 12.31 43.43
CA VAL A 550 -32.33 13.25 42.73
C VAL A 550 -31.70 13.58 41.37
N PHE A 551 -32.44 13.28 40.28
CA PHE A 551 -32.38 13.77 38.87
C PHE A 551 -31.01 13.90 38.14
N SER A 552 -30.86 13.62 36.85
CA SER A 552 -31.73 13.97 35.73
C SER A 552 -31.62 12.99 34.55
N SER A 553 -32.73 12.90 33.81
CA SER A 553 -32.93 12.13 32.59
C SER A 553 -32.14 12.70 31.39
N PHE A 554 -31.41 11.85 30.67
CA PHE A 554 -31.04 12.11 29.28
C PHE A 554 -31.54 10.97 28.39
N GLY A 555 -32.40 11.35 27.45
CA GLY A 555 -33.11 10.44 26.56
C GLY A 555 -32.27 9.92 25.39
N ASN A 556 -32.67 8.74 24.93
CA ASN A 556 -32.58 8.16 23.60
C ASN A 556 -31.45 8.67 22.70
N LEU A 557 -30.32 7.95 22.68
CA LEU A 557 -29.48 7.83 21.49
C LEU A 557 -29.10 6.36 21.29
N ARG A 558 -29.29 5.90 20.06
CA ARG A 558 -29.36 4.51 19.65
C ARG A 558 -28.10 3.74 19.98
N PHE A 559 -28.32 2.71 20.79
CA PHE A 559 -27.44 1.61 21.11
C PHE A 559 -27.53 0.49 20.07
N CYS A 560 -28.29 0.65 18.97
CA CYS A 560 -28.98 -0.44 18.26
C CYS A 560 -28.26 -1.80 18.28
N ASP A 561 -28.54 -2.46 19.41
CA ASP A 561 -28.69 -3.85 19.68
C ASP A 561 -27.42 -4.73 19.64
N LEU A 562 -27.06 -5.18 20.86
CA LEU A 562 -26.30 -6.39 21.23
C LEU A 562 -24.77 -6.30 21.35
N ILE A 563 -24.30 -5.91 22.55
CA ILE A 563 -23.31 -6.73 23.29
C ILE A 563 -24.10 -7.82 24.04
N LEU A 564 -24.80 -8.66 23.28
CA LEU A 564 -25.46 -9.87 23.79
C LEU A 564 -25.44 -10.93 22.67
N LEU A 565 -24.24 -11.42 22.39
CA LEU A 565 -23.96 -12.83 22.10
C LEU A 565 -22.47 -13.07 22.33
#